data_AF-A0A8K0IQH2-F1
#
_entry.id   AF-A0A8K0IQH2-F1
#
_cell.length_a   1.000
_cell.length_b   1.000
_cell.length_c   1.000
_cell.angle_alpha   90.00
_cell.angle_beta   90.00
_cell.angle_gamma   90.00
#
_symmetry.space_group_name_H-M   'P 1'
#
loop_
_entity.id
_entity.type
_entity.pdbx_description
1 polymer ?
#
loop_
_entity_poly.entity_id
_entity_poly.type
_entity_poly.pdbx_seq_one_letter_code
_entity_poly.pdbx_strand_id
1 'polypeptide(L)'
;MAERHHQAVDEVLKVLGKASRDLAVVQRHLDLEFQRSYPDHANPCKIVARIKKIQEELVSLKELCRELLAEKQDLIDKARTILVGQRSSLQRLLASSGLPPLSESDDIAYTNLNQVILFFFTVSPR
;
A
#
# COMPACT_ATOMS: atom_id res chain seq x y z
N MET A 1 33.22 22.03 56.96
CA MET A 1 32.13 21.86 57.94
C MET A 1 31.42 20.57 57.57
N ALA A 2 31.55 19.52 58.37
CA ALA A 2 31.00 18.21 58.07
C ALA A 2 29.49 18.21 58.30
N GLU A 3 28.71 17.93 57.26
CA GLU A 3 27.27 17.71 57.37
C GLU A 3 27.04 16.52 58.31
N ARG A 4 26.45 16.78 59.48
CA ARG A 4 25.98 15.74 60.39
C ARG A 4 24.76 15.08 59.75
N HIS A 5 24.99 14.14 58.84
CA HIS A 5 23.93 13.28 58.36
C HIS A 5 23.35 12.51 59.57
N HIS A 6 22.04 12.62 59.76
CA HIS A 6 21.33 11.92 60.81
C HIS A 6 21.27 10.44 60.43
N GLN A 7 21.59 9.53 61.35
CA GLN A 7 21.69 8.07 61.11
C GLN A 7 20.50 7.50 60.33
N ALA A 8 19.28 7.99 60.58
CA ALA A 8 18.09 7.56 59.83
C ALA A 8 18.15 7.90 58.33
N VAL A 9 18.79 9.02 57.96
CA VAL A 9 18.99 9.42 56.56
C VAL A 9 19.99 8.47 55.88
N ASP A 10 21.07 8.10 56.57
CA ASP A 10 22.06 7.14 56.06
C ASP A 10 21.45 5.74 55.87
N GLU A 11 20.59 5.32 56.80
CA GLU A 11 19.84 4.07 56.69
C GLU A 11 18.87 4.09 55.51
N VAL A 12 18.16 5.20 55.29
CA VAL A 12 17.27 5.37 54.11
C VAL A 12 18.07 5.34 52.81
N LEU A 13 19.21 6.04 52.73
CA LEU A 13 20.08 6.04 51.56
C LEU A 13 20.62 4.64 51.27
N LYS A 14 20.97 3.88 52.31
CA LYS A 14 21.42 2.48 52.19
C LYS A 14 20.32 1.59 51.65
N VAL A 15 19.09 1.72 52.15
CA VAL A 15 17.93 0.95 51.67
C VAL A 15 17.59 1.31 50.22
N LEU A 16 17.55 2.59 49.87
CA LEU A 16 17.28 3.05 48.50
C LEU A 16 18.37 2.57 47.54
N GLY A 17 19.64 2.65 47.95
CA GLY A 17 20.77 2.15 47.17
C GLY A 17 20.70 0.63 46.97
N LYS A 18 20.22 -0.12 47.98
CA LYS A 18 19.96 -1.56 47.84
C LYS A 18 18.80 -1.81 46.87
N ALA A 19 17.67 -1.14 47.05
CA ALA A 19 16.51 -1.28 46.17
C ALA A 19 16.83 -0.95 44.70
N SER A 20 17.66 0.07 44.46
CA SER A 20 18.13 0.42 43.12
C SER A 20 18.97 -0.69 42.47
N ARG A 21 19.89 -1.30 43.23
CA ARG A 21 20.67 -2.45 42.75
C ARG A 21 19.77 -3.66 42.49
N ASP A 22 18.85 -3.96 43.40
CA ASP A 22 17.92 -5.07 43.27
C ASP A 22 17.02 -4.87 42.02
N LEU A 23 16.53 -3.65 41.77
CA LEU A 23 15.75 -3.32 40.58
C LEU A 23 16.57 -3.48 39.28
N ALA A 24 17.84 -3.06 39.28
CA ALA A 24 18.72 -3.24 38.12
C ALA A 24 18.95 -4.73 37.80
N VAL A 25 19.04 -5.59 38.82
CA VAL A 25 19.13 -7.04 38.64
C VAL A 25 17.84 -7.59 38.04
N VAL A 26 16.67 -7.18 38.55
CA VAL A 26 15.36 -7.59 38.01
C VAL A 26 15.21 -7.16 36.56
N GLN A 27 15.54 -5.90 36.23
CA GLN A 27 15.49 -5.40 34.85
C GLN A 27 16.34 -6.26 33.91
N ARG A 28 17.59 -6.54 34.30
CA ARG A 28 18.48 -7.39 33.49
C ARG A 28 17.94 -8.80 33.30
N HIS A 29 17.29 -9.37 34.31
CA HIS A 29 16.70 -10.71 34.21
C HIS A 29 15.54 -10.72 33.21
N LEU A 30 14.64 -9.73 33.30
CA LEU A 30 13.53 -9.56 32.38
C LEU A 30 14.01 -9.35 30.94
N ASP A 31 15.06 -8.57 30.72
CA ASP A 31 15.64 -8.36 29.38
C ASP A 31 16.16 -9.66 28.77
N LEU A 32 16.84 -10.50 29.57
CA LEU A 32 17.33 -11.80 29.14
C LEU A 32 16.20 -12.80 28.87
N GLU A 33 15.19 -12.85 29.73
CA GLU A 33 14.00 -13.67 29.51
C GLU A 33 13.24 -13.26 28.26
N PHE A 34 13.11 -11.95 28.03
CA PHE A 34 12.46 -11.42 26.85
C PHE A 34 13.20 -11.82 25.57
N GLN A 35 14.53 -11.67 25.53
CA GLN A 35 15.34 -12.08 24.39
C GLN A 35 15.31 -13.60 24.15
N ARG A 36 15.23 -14.40 25.22
CA ARG A 36 15.15 -15.86 25.13
C ARG A 36 13.77 -16.32 24.66
N SER A 37 12.71 -15.67 25.13
CA SER A 37 11.32 -16.04 24.82
C SER A 37 10.91 -15.60 23.42
N TYR A 38 11.41 -14.45 22.97
CA TYR A 38 11.08 -13.88 21.68
C TYR A 38 12.31 -13.81 20.77
N PRO A 39 12.50 -14.80 19.88
CA PRO A 39 13.49 -14.67 18.81
C PRO A 39 13.16 -13.46 17.92
N ASP A 40 14.16 -13.00 17.17
CA ASP A 40 14.09 -11.75 16.41
C ASP A 40 12.88 -11.61 15.48
N HIS A 41 12.42 -12.70 14.89
CA HIS A 41 11.26 -12.74 14.00
C HIS A 41 9.90 -12.74 14.73
N ALA A 42 9.90 -13.04 16.03
CA ALA A 42 8.72 -13.10 16.90
C ALA A 42 8.69 -11.98 17.96
N ASN A 43 9.68 -11.09 17.96
CA ASN A 43 9.74 -9.94 18.87
C ASN A 43 8.55 -8.99 18.61
N PRO A 44 7.68 -8.73 19.60
CA PRO A 44 6.50 -7.89 19.43
C PRO A 44 6.82 -6.48 18.90
N CYS A 45 7.88 -5.85 19.38
CA CYS A 45 8.29 -4.52 18.91
C CYS A 45 8.69 -4.54 17.43
N LYS A 46 9.41 -5.58 16.99
CA LYS A 46 9.79 -5.74 15.58
C LYS A 46 8.58 -6.07 14.70
N ILE A 47 7.64 -6.86 15.20
CA ILE A 47 6.38 -7.14 14.49
C ILE A 47 5.58 -5.85 14.30
N VAL A 48 5.40 -5.03 15.34
CA VAL A 48 4.71 -3.74 15.22
C VAL A 48 5.40 -2.84 14.22
N ALA A 49 6.74 -2.76 14.23
CA ALA A 49 7.49 -1.97 13.25
C ALA A 49 7.26 -2.45 11.80
N ARG A 50 7.27 -3.78 11.57
CA ARG A 50 6.97 -4.38 10.26
C ARG A 50 5.53 -4.11 9.83
N ILE A 51 4.57 -4.21 10.73
CA ILE A 51 3.15 -3.91 10.44
C ILE A 51 2.99 -2.45 10.02
N LYS A 52 3.61 -1.51 10.74
CA LYS A 52 3.58 -0.08 10.39
C LYS A 52 4.16 0.17 8.99
N LYS A 53 5.32 -0.43 8.69
CA LYS A 53 5.93 -0.35 7.37
C LYS A 53 5.02 -0.89 6.27
N ILE A 54 4.39 -2.06 6.49
CA ILE A 54 3.44 -2.64 5.53
C ILE A 54 2.23 -1.72 5.34
N GLN A 55 1.71 -1.09 6.40
CA GLN A 55 0.59 -0.15 6.29
C GLN A 55 0.95 1.07 5.44
N GLU A 56 2.15 1.62 5.62
CA GLU A 56 2.67 2.74 4.81
C GLU A 56 2.84 2.34 3.34
N GLU A 57 3.49 1.19 3.09
CA GLU A 57 3.70 0.67 1.74
C GLU A 57 2.38 0.35 1.02
N LEU A 58 1.38 -0.16 1.74
CA LEU A 58 0.06 -0.48 1.18
C LEU A 58 -0.68 0.78 0.72
N VAL A 59 -0.58 1.89 1.44
CA VAL A 59 -1.19 3.17 1.03
C VAL A 59 -0.53 3.65 -0.26
N SER A 60 0.81 3.64 -0.32
CA SER A 60 1.55 4.03 -1.53
C SER A 60 1.18 3.14 -2.73
N LEU A 61 1.14 1.82 -2.54
CA LEU A 61 0.76 0.87 -3.58
C LEU A 61 -0.66 1.12 -4.09
N LYS A 62 -1.60 1.44 -3.19
CA LYS A 62 -2.98 1.75 -3.56
C LYS A 62 -3.08 2.98 -4.47
N GLU A 63 -2.32 4.03 -4.17
CA GLU A 63 -2.30 5.23 -5.02
C GLU A 63 -1.67 4.92 -6.38
N LEU A 64 -0.56 4.19 -6.43
CA LEU A 64 0.05 3.75 -7.70
C LEU A 64 -0.91 2.92 -8.55
N CYS A 65 -1.67 2.00 -7.94
CA CYS A 65 -2.69 1.23 -8.65
C CYS A 65 -3.81 2.12 -9.20
N ARG A 66 -4.23 3.16 -8.46
CA ARG A 66 -5.25 4.11 -8.94
C ARG A 66 -4.75 4.94 -10.11
N GLU A 67 -3.53 5.44 -10.04
CA GLU A 67 -2.89 6.17 -11.14
C GLU A 67 -2.79 5.29 -12.39
N LEU A 68 -2.32 4.05 -12.23
CA LEU A 68 -2.22 3.09 -13.35
C LEU A 68 -3.60 2.80 -13.97
N LEU A 69 -4.65 2.66 -13.15
CA LEU A 69 -6.01 2.48 -13.64
C LEU A 69 -6.51 3.71 -14.39
N ALA A 70 -6.21 4.92 -13.91
CA ALA A 70 -6.57 6.16 -14.60
C ALA A 70 -5.86 6.28 -15.95
N GLU A 71 -4.55 6.02 -16.02
CA GLU A 71 -3.78 6.02 -17.26
C GLU A 71 -4.28 4.97 -18.26
N LYS A 72 -4.59 3.75 -17.78
CA LYS A 72 -5.20 2.71 -18.62
C LYS A 72 -6.54 3.19 -19.19
N GLN A 73 -7.35 3.86 -18.38
CA GLN A 73 -8.66 4.33 -18.79
C GLN A 73 -8.56 5.44 -19.86
N ASP A 74 -7.65 6.39 -19.67
CA ASP A 74 -7.37 7.44 -20.65
C ASP A 74 -6.88 6.86 -21.99
N LEU A 75 -5.99 5.85 -21.95
CA LEU A 75 -5.54 5.15 -23.17
C LEU A 75 -6.70 4.46 -23.91
N ILE A 76 -7.60 3.81 -23.17
CA ILE A 76 -8.80 3.17 -23.72
C ILE A 76 -9.69 4.22 -24.40
N ASP A 77 -9.93 5.35 -23.74
CA ASP A 77 -10.80 6.41 -24.26
C ASP A 77 -10.20 7.08 -25.50
N LYS A 78 -8.87 7.28 -25.52
CA LYS A 78 -8.13 7.72 -26.71
C LYS A 78 -8.25 6.73 -27.86
N ALA A 79 -8.01 5.44 -27.61
CA ALA A 79 -8.13 4.40 -28.64
C ALA A 79 -9.54 4.33 -29.22
N ARG A 80 -10.57 4.39 -28.37
CA ARG A 80 -11.98 4.43 -28.80
C ARG A 80 -12.26 5.65 -29.67
N THR A 81 -11.83 6.84 -29.24
CA THR A 81 -12.04 8.09 -30.00
C THR A 81 -11.39 8.02 -31.37
N ILE A 82 -10.16 7.52 -31.46
CA ILE A 82 -9.44 7.34 -32.72
C ILE A 82 -10.18 6.34 -33.62
N LEU A 83 -10.59 5.19 -33.10
CA LEU A 83 -11.27 4.16 -33.87
C LEU A 83 -12.63 4.63 -34.43
N VAL A 84 -13.43 5.33 -33.61
CA VAL A 84 -14.68 5.97 -34.07
C VAL A 84 -14.39 6.98 -35.18
N GLY A 85 -13.36 7.82 -34.99
CA GLY A 85 -12.95 8.83 -35.98
C GLY A 85 -12.45 8.22 -37.30
N GLN A 86 -11.68 7.13 -37.23
CA GLN A 86 -11.21 6.40 -38.40
C GLN A 86 -12.36 5.73 -39.15
N ARG A 87 -13.28 5.06 -38.42
CA ARG A 87 -14.45 4.41 -39.00
C ARG A 87 -15.35 5.40 -39.75
N SER A 88 -15.68 6.52 -39.11
CA SER A 88 -16.50 7.57 -39.73
C SER A 88 -15.83 8.19 -40.97
N SER A 89 -14.50 8.35 -40.95
CA SER A 89 -13.75 8.85 -42.11
C SER A 89 -13.73 7.85 -43.27
N LEU A 90 -13.55 6.56 -42.98
CA LEU A 90 -13.63 5.48 -43.98
C LEU A 90 -15.02 5.37 -44.59
N GLN A 91 -16.09 5.43 -43.77
CA GLN A 91 -17.46 5.42 -44.27
C GLN A 91 -17.77 6.58 -45.22
N ARG A 92 -17.31 7.80 -44.88
CA ARG A 92 -17.45 8.96 -45.77
C ARG A 92 -16.70 8.78 -47.08
N LEU A 93 -15.48 8.23 -47.04
CA LEU A 93 -14.67 7.97 -48.23
C LEU A 93 -15.33 6.93 -49.15
N LEU A 94 -15.83 5.83 -48.59
CA LEU A 94 -16.57 4.80 -49.33
C LEU A 94 -17.81 5.40 -50.00
N ALA A 95 -18.61 6.16 -49.25
CA ALA A 95 -19.80 6.82 -49.76
C ALA A 95 -19.46 7.79 -50.91
N SER A 96 -18.39 8.57 -50.78
CA SER A 96 -17.94 9.49 -51.84
C SER A 96 -17.40 8.80 -53.08
N SER A 97 -16.96 7.54 -52.95
CA SER A 97 -16.39 6.74 -54.05
C SER A 97 -17.42 5.81 -54.70
N GLY A 98 -18.68 5.83 -54.27
CA GLY A 98 -19.74 4.93 -54.76
C GLY A 98 -19.54 3.46 -54.39
N LEU A 99 -18.66 3.17 -53.43
CA LEU A 99 -18.41 1.82 -52.94
C LEU A 99 -19.42 1.44 -51.83
N PRO A 100 -19.76 0.15 -51.69
CA PRO A 100 -20.66 -0.30 -50.64
C PRO A 100 -20.11 0.02 -49.24
N PRO A 101 -21.00 0.23 -48.25
CA PRO A 101 -20.59 0.49 -46.88
C PRO A 101 -19.84 -0.70 -46.27
N LEU A 102 -19.12 -0.44 -45.17
CA LEU A 102 -18.39 -1.46 -44.39
C LEU A 102 -19.29 -2.66 -44.05
N SER A 103 -18.72 -3.86 -44.05
CA SER A 103 -19.47 -5.11 -43.93
C SER A 103 -19.99 -5.35 -42.51
N GLU A 104 -21.02 -6.20 -42.40
CA GLU A 104 -21.59 -6.63 -41.12
C GLU A 104 -20.56 -7.37 -40.23
N SER A 105 -19.57 -8.02 -40.84
CA SER A 105 -18.41 -8.61 -40.14
C SER A 105 -17.53 -7.53 -39.47
N ASP A 106 -17.37 -6.37 -40.10
CA ASP A 106 -16.61 -5.25 -39.55
C ASP A 106 -17.35 -4.53 -38.42
N ASP A 107 -18.68 -4.63 -38.38
CA ASP A 107 -19.51 -4.19 -37.26
C ASP A 107 -19.41 -5.15 -36.06
N ILE A 108 -19.36 -6.47 -36.31
CA ILE A 108 -19.18 -7.47 -35.25
C ILE A 108 -17.80 -7.31 -34.59
N ALA A 109 -16.72 -7.17 -35.37
CA ALA A 109 -15.37 -6.96 -34.84
C ALA A 109 -15.27 -5.67 -34.00
N TYR A 110 -15.92 -4.60 -34.44
CA TYR A 110 -15.97 -3.33 -33.73
C TYR A 110 -16.80 -3.41 -32.43
N THR A 111 -17.91 -4.15 -32.46
CA THR A 111 -18.77 -4.39 -31.30
C THR A 111 -18.05 -5.24 -30.25
N ASN A 112 -17.33 -6.28 -30.68
CA ASN A 112 -16.50 -7.11 -29.81
C ASN A 112 -15.42 -6.29 -29.12
N LEU A 113 -14.72 -5.42 -29.86
CA LEU A 113 -13.71 -4.54 -29.27
C LEU A 113 -14.33 -3.60 -28.22
N ASN A 114 -15.52 -3.05 -28.48
CA ASN A 114 -16.23 -2.22 -27.51
C ASN A 114 -16.71 -3.01 -26.27
N GLN A 115 -17.09 -4.28 -26.43
CA GLN A 115 -17.44 -5.16 -25.31
C GLN A 115 -16.23 -5.49 -24.44
N VAL A 116 -15.06 -5.78 -25.04
CA VAL A 116 -13.81 -5.98 -24.32
C VAL A 116 -13.47 -4.74 -23.50
N ILE A 117 -13.64 -3.55 -24.07
CA ILE A 117 -13.44 -2.28 -23.38
C ILE A 117 -14.42 -2.10 -22.20
N LEU A 118 -15.71 -2.41 -22.40
CA LEU A 118 -16.74 -2.32 -21.35
C LEU A 118 -16.54 -3.34 -20.22
N PHE A 119 -16.05 -4.54 -20.53
CA PHE A 119 -15.73 -5.56 -19.53
C PHE A 119 -14.63 -5.10 -18.57
N PHE A 120 -13.64 -4.34 -19.05
CA PHE A 120 -12.62 -3.77 -18.17
C PHE A 120 -13.17 -2.67 -17.23
N PHE A 121 -14.26 -2.00 -17.61
CA PHE A 121 -14.96 -1.02 -16.77
C PHE A 121 -15.75 -1.68 -15.62
N THR A 122 -16.32 -2.86 -15.84
CA THR A 122 -17.16 -3.54 -14.83
C THR A 122 -16.34 -4.31 -13.80
N VAL A 123 -15.13 -4.74 -14.15
CA VAL A 123 -14.23 -5.49 -13.25
C VAL A 123 -13.41 -4.57 -12.33
N SER A 124 -13.38 -3.25 -12.58
CA SER A 124 -12.75 -2.30 -11.66
C SER A 124 -13.81 -1.68 -10.75
N PRO A 125 -14.00 -2.16 -9.51
CA PRO A 125 -14.91 -1.52 -8.58
C PRO A 125 -14.37 -0.12 -8.25
N ARG A 126 -15.27 0.86 -8.24
CA ARG A 126 -15.03 2.22 -7.76
C ARG A 126 -14.45 2.24 -6.35
#